data_AF-G4FCL9-F1
#
_entry.id   AF-G4FCL9-F1
#
_cell.length_a   1.000
_cell.length_b   1.000
_cell.length_c   1.000
_cell.angle_alpha   90.00
_cell.angle_beta   90.00
_cell.angle_gamma   90.00
#
_symmetry.space_group_name_H-M   'P 1'
#
loop_
_entity.id
_entity.type
_entity.pdbx_description
1 polymer ?
#
loop_
_entity_poly.entity_id
_entity_poly.type
_entity_poly.pdbx_seq_one_letter_code
_entity_poly.pdbx_strand_id
1 'polypeptide(L)' 'MATYRRAYIPGGSYFFTVVTYARQPRLADRLNIEALGRAVRFAVLKTSAPS' A
#
# COMPACT_ATOMS: atom_id res chain seq x y z
N MET A 1 -6.85 -17.20 -12.90
CA MET A 1 -7.07 -15.74 -12.89
C MET A 1 -7.90 -15.42 -11.66
N ALA A 2 -7.46 -14.52 -10.78
CA ALA A 2 -8.27 -14.16 -9.61
C ALA A 2 -9.31 -13.09 -10.00
N THR A 3 -10.58 -13.35 -9.78
CA THR A 3 -11.68 -12.41 -10.06
C THR A 3 -12.08 -11.71 -8.77
N TYR A 4 -11.36 -10.65 -8.41
CA TYR A 4 -11.66 -9.83 -7.23
C TYR A 4 -12.51 -8.62 -7.61
N ARG A 5 -13.55 -8.30 -6.83
CA ARG A 5 -14.33 -7.08 -6.96
C ARG A 5 -13.79 -6.01 -6.01
N ARG A 6 -13.41 -4.85 -6.54
CA ARG A 6 -13.00 -3.70 -5.71
C ARG A 6 -14.23 -2.97 -5.21
N ALA A 7 -14.29 -2.70 -3.90
CA ALA A 7 -15.30 -1.84 -3.30
C ALA A 7 -14.77 -0.40 -3.25
N TYR A 8 -15.60 0.56 -3.67
CA TYR A 8 -15.28 1.99 -3.68
C TYR A 8 -16.33 2.76 -2.89
N ILE A 9 -16.17 2.75 -1.57
CA ILE A 9 -17.00 3.47 -0.61
C ILE A 9 -16.19 4.68 -0.13
N PRO A 10 -16.64 5.92 -0.43
CA PRO A 10 -16.02 7.13 0.10
C PRO A 10 -16.00 7.12 1.64
N GLY A 11 -14.86 7.48 2.24
CA GLY A 11 -14.66 7.41 3.69
C GLY A 11 -14.53 5.99 4.27
N GLY A 12 -14.61 4.95 3.43
CA GLY A 12 -14.42 3.57 3.86
C GLY A 12 -12.98 3.29 4.29
N SER A 13 -12.82 2.37 5.24
CA SER A 13 -11.52 1.83 5.63
C SER A 13 -11.27 0.49 4.95
N TYR A 14 -10.04 0.29 4.49
CA TYR A 14 -9.63 -0.90 3.75
C TYR A 14 -8.36 -1.49 4.36
N PHE A 15 -8.25 -2.81 4.33
CA PHE A 15 -7.03 -3.52 4.66
C PHE A 15 -6.45 -4.14 3.39
N PHE A 16 -5.14 -3.96 3.20
CA PHE A 16 -4.42 -4.52 2.06
C PHE A 16 -3.25 -5.37 2.58
N THR A 17 -3.01 -6.49 1.90
CA THR A 17 -1.79 -7.28 2.08
C THR A 17 -0.97 -7.18 0.82
N VAL A 18 0.29 -6.79 0.95
CA VAL A 18 1.25 -6.74 -0.15
C VAL A 18 2.41 -7.66 0.19
N VAL A 19 2.89 -8.37 -0.82
CA VAL A 19 4.07 -9.24 -0.73
C VAL A 19 5.06 -8.84 -1.81
N THR A 20 6.33 -9.06 -1.53
CA THR A 20 7.39 -8.88 -2.52
C THR A 20 7.27 -9.91 -3.63
N TYR A 21 7.76 -9.55 -4.82
CA TYR A 21 7.89 -10.50 -5.91
C TYR A 21 8.70 -11.72 -5.46
N ALA A 22 8.21 -12.92 -5.80
CA ALA A 22 8.77 -14.20 -5.37
C ALA A 22 9.02 -14.32 -3.85
N ARG A 23 8.26 -13.56 -3.03
CA ARG A 23 8.41 -13.51 -1.55
C ARG A 23 9.84 -13.21 -1.09
N GLN A 24 10.60 -12.43 -1.86
CA GLN A 24 11.93 -11.99 -1.44
C GLN A 24 11.87 -11.28 -0.07
N PRO A 25 12.80 -11.54 0.86
CA PRO A 25 12.76 -10.97 2.21
C PRO A 25 13.21 -9.49 2.27
N ARG A 26 12.87 -8.67 1.26
CA ARG A 26 13.23 -7.24 1.20
C ARG A 26 12.65 -6.45 2.37
N LEU A 27 11.47 -6.84 2.85
CA LEU A 27 10.81 -6.24 4.01
C LEU A 27 11.22 -6.88 5.35
N ALA A 28 12.30 -7.67 5.39
CA ALA A 28 12.95 -8.08 6.64
C ALA A 28 14.04 -7.09 7.08
N ASP A 29 14.47 -6.20 6.18
CA ASP A 29 15.43 -5.13 6.47
C ASP A 29 14.69 -3.87 6.96
N ARG A 30 15.11 -3.36 8.11
CA ARG A 30 14.52 -2.17 8.74
C ARG A 30 14.56 -0.94 7.83
N LEU A 31 15.64 -0.73 7.08
CA LEU A 31 15.76 0.44 6.19
C LEU A 31 14.71 0.39 5.07
N ASN A 32 14.44 -0.81 4.55
CA ASN A 32 13.42 -1.01 3.51
C ASN A 32 12.01 -0.82 4.07
N ILE A 33 11.74 -1.29 5.30
CA ILE A 33 10.46 -1.05 5.98
C ILE A 33 10.22 0.46 6.16
N GLU A 34 11.24 1.18 6.64
CA GLU A 34 11.12 2.62 6.87
C GLU A 34 10.95 3.41 5.58
N ALA A 35 11.69 3.05 4.52
CA ALA A 35 11.56 3.64 3.19
C ALA A 35 10.16 3.42 2.60
N LEU A 36 9.64 2.18 2.67
CA LEU A 36 8.27 1.87 2.22
C LEU A 36 7.24 2.66 3.03
N GLY A 37 7.39 2.73 4.35
CA GLY A 37 6.49 3.50 5.21
C GLY A 37 6.44 4.98 4.82
N ARG A 38 7.58 5.61 4.52
CA ARG A 38 7.64 7.00 4.06
C ARG A 38 6.93 7.16 2.71
N ALA A 39 7.17 6.27 1.77
CA ALA A 39 6.55 6.30 0.45
C ALA A 39 5.01 6.15 0.52
N VAL A 40 4.51 5.21 1.34
CA VAL A 40 3.06 5.01 1.53
C VAL A 40 2.40 6.25 2.13
N ARG A 41 2.99 6.83 3.19
CA ARG A 41 2.47 8.06 3.81
C ARG A 41 2.42 9.21 2.80
N PHE A 42 3.49 9.41 2.03
CA PHE A 42 3.53 10.44 0.99
C PHE A 42 2.44 10.24 -0.07
N ALA A 43 2.27 9.01 -0.56
CA ALA A 43 1.28 8.69 -1.59
C ALA A 43 -0.16 8.95 -1.13
N VAL A 44 -0.50 8.56 0.11
CA VAL A 44 -1.84 8.78 0.69
C VAL A 44 -2.15 10.28 0.83
N LEU A 45 -1.18 11.08 1.25
CA LEU A 45 -1.35 12.53 1.40
C LEU A 45 -1.47 13.24 0.04
N LYS A 46 -0.80 12.73 -1.00
CA LYS A 46 -0.89 13.31 -2.35
C LYS A 46 -2.27 13.12 -2.99
N THR A 47 -2.96 12.03 -2.68
CA THR A 47 -4.31 11.75 -3.21
C THR A 47 -5.43 12.56 -2.56
N SER A 48 -5.15 13.33 -1.49
CA SER A 48 -6.13 14.16 -0.79
C SER A 48 -6.19 15.63 -1.24
N ALA A 49 -5.43 16.03 -2.26
CA ALA A 49 -5.58 17.34 -2.87
C ALA A 49 -6.83 17.34 -3.78
N PRO A 50 -7.83 18.21 -3.55
CA PRO A 50 -8.97 18.33 -4.44
C PRO A 50 -8.49 18.92 -5.77
N SER A 51 -8.91 18.28 -6.87
CA SER A 51 -8.86 18.78 -8.24
C SER A 51 -9.82 19.94 -8.45
#